data_AF-A0A4Q4D1G7-F1
#
_entry.id   AF-A0A4Q4D1G7-F1
#
_cell.length_a   1.000
_cell.length_b   1.000
_cell.length_c   1.000
_cell.angle_alpha   90.00
_cell.angle_beta   90.00
_cell.angle_gamma   90.00
#
_symmetry.space_group_name_H-M   'P 1'
#
loop_
_entity.id
_entity.type
_entity.pdbx_description
1 polymer ?
#
loop_
_entity_poly.entity_id
_entity_poly.type
_entity_poly.pdbx_seq_one_letter_code
_entity_poly.pdbx_strand_id
1 'polypeptide(L)'
;MADVQAALDQAGLTNPHVREYVQYYADLTGAERIEVVNASDDARLVQEALDAGELLPAGEGRYYSRSYHKDTARSEERTIVATSNPDDAGAYNNWRPASEMKPLLEGKMRGASAGKTMYVVPYLMAPRHSPLEKFAAGVELTDTRTVVLHMIRMARVGVDYINELKDPNSFVRAVHVTGDLENLGHGTPDDARYFVTVADERTILHFGSSYGGNALLGKIAHGLRQAAYDGWASGEFLSEQFMLLGITDKETGKRYHVAGGFPSASGKTNLAMTLAPDALGDRYHVEFYGDDIAWLWANPDDGRIYAFNPENGVFGVAKDTN
;
A
#
# COMPACT_ATOMS: atom_id res chain seq x y z
N MET A 1 13.09 20.62 -15.94
CA MET A 1 12.22 20.46 -14.76
C MET A 1 10.86 20.09 -15.32
N ALA A 2 10.21 19.06 -14.77
CA ALA A 2 8.95 18.57 -15.29
C ALA A 2 7.87 19.67 -15.24
N ASP A 3 7.01 19.74 -16.26
CA ASP A 3 5.81 20.58 -16.20
C ASP A 3 4.73 19.86 -15.38
N VAL A 4 4.87 19.95 -14.06
CA VAL A 4 3.99 19.27 -13.10
C VAL A 4 2.55 19.71 -13.32
N GLN A 5 2.28 21.01 -13.39
CA GLN A 5 0.91 21.52 -13.46
C GLN A 5 0.19 21.05 -14.72
N ALA A 6 0.86 21.05 -15.87
CA ALA A 6 0.27 20.53 -17.11
C ALA A 6 -0.10 19.05 -17.01
N ALA A 7 0.77 18.21 -16.41
CA ALA A 7 0.48 16.79 -16.21
C ALA A 7 -0.73 16.58 -15.26
N LEU A 8 -0.81 17.36 -14.18
CA LEU A 8 -1.93 17.29 -13.24
C LEU A 8 -3.25 17.76 -13.87
N ASP A 9 -3.20 18.81 -14.69
CA ASP A 9 -4.37 19.33 -15.42
C ASP A 9 -4.87 18.33 -16.46
N GLN A 10 -3.97 17.75 -17.25
CA GLN A 10 -4.31 16.75 -18.26
C GLN A 10 -5.01 15.53 -17.65
N ALA A 11 -4.60 15.14 -16.44
CA ALA A 11 -5.17 14.01 -15.72
C ALA A 11 -6.45 14.36 -14.92
N GLY A 12 -6.86 15.63 -14.90
CA GLY A 12 -8.00 16.07 -14.11
C GLY A 12 -7.78 15.99 -12.60
N LEU A 13 -6.53 16.04 -12.12
CA LEU A 13 -6.23 16.05 -10.68
C LEU A 13 -6.38 17.48 -10.14
N THR A 14 -7.52 17.76 -9.49
CA THR A 14 -7.91 19.12 -9.07
C THR A 14 -7.72 19.39 -7.58
N ASN A 15 -7.49 18.37 -6.75
CA ASN A 15 -7.29 18.57 -5.30
C ASN A 15 -6.04 19.45 -5.02
N PRO A 16 -6.19 20.65 -4.44
CA PRO A 16 -5.09 21.60 -4.30
C PRO A 16 -3.95 21.08 -3.42
N HIS A 17 -4.25 20.40 -2.32
CA HIS A 17 -3.23 19.88 -1.40
C HIS A 17 -2.44 18.73 -1.99
N VAL A 18 -3.06 17.91 -2.84
CA VAL A 18 -2.31 16.91 -3.61
C VAL A 18 -1.40 17.58 -4.64
N ARG A 19 -1.88 18.63 -5.33
CA ARG A 19 -1.06 19.34 -6.31
C ARG A 19 0.18 19.97 -5.67
N GLU A 20 0.01 20.61 -4.51
CA GLU A 20 1.11 21.13 -3.68
C GLU A 20 2.09 20.03 -3.27
N TYR A 21 1.56 18.90 -2.79
CA TYR A 21 2.33 17.72 -2.40
C TYR A 21 3.14 17.13 -3.57
N VAL A 22 2.52 16.94 -4.74
CA VAL A 22 3.19 16.44 -5.94
C VAL A 22 4.28 17.40 -6.39
N GLN A 23 3.98 18.71 -6.44
CA GLN A 23 4.96 19.74 -6.82
C GLN A 23 6.18 19.70 -5.90
N TYR A 24 5.96 19.68 -4.58
CA TYR A 24 7.03 19.64 -3.60
C TYR A 24 7.97 18.46 -3.81
N TYR A 25 7.43 17.24 -3.95
CA TYR A 25 8.26 16.05 -4.12
C TYR A 25 8.85 15.93 -5.52
N ALA A 26 8.19 16.44 -6.56
CA ALA A 26 8.78 16.53 -7.90
C ALA A 26 10.04 17.40 -7.90
N ASP A 27 9.98 18.57 -7.25
CA ASP A 27 11.12 19.48 -7.12
C ASP A 27 12.21 18.88 -6.23
N LEU A 28 11.84 18.22 -5.14
CA LEU A 28 12.78 17.57 -4.23
C LEU A 28 13.54 16.45 -4.92
N THR A 29 12.84 15.52 -5.56
CA THR A 29 13.45 14.32 -6.17
C THR A 29 14.10 14.60 -7.52
N GLY A 30 13.77 15.72 -8.16
CA GLY A 30 14.33 16.13 -9.45
C GLY A 30 13.78 15.33 -10.63
N ALA A 31 12.57 14.77 -10.53
CA ALA A 31 11.94 14.00 -11.60
C ALA A 31 11.88 14.77 -12.92
N GLU A 32 12.14 14.08 -14.03
CA GLU A 32 12.15 14.69 -15.37
C GLU A 32 10.74 14.80 -15.96
N ARG A 33 9.88 13.83 -15.64
CA ARG A 33 8.49 13.75 -16.11
C ARG A 33 7.56 13.42 -14.96
N ILE A 34 6.32 13.88 -15.05
CA ILE A 34 5.23 13.51 -14.16
C ILE A 34 4.18 12.75 -14.98
N GLU A 35 3.67 11.66 -14.43
CA GLU A 35 2.54 10.93 -15.00
C GLU A 35 1.54 10.59 -13.89
N VAL A 36 0.30 11.05 -14.02
CA VAL A 36 -0.78 10.70 -13.09
C VAL A 36 -1.46 9.45 -13.62
N VAL A 37 -1.66 8.47 -12.73
CA VAL A 37 -2.12 7.13 -13.09
C VAL A 37 -3.56 6.92 -12.66
N ASN A 38 -4.38 6.41 -13.58
CA ASN A 38 -5.68 5.83 -13.29
C ASN A 38 -5.64 4.31 -13.57
N ALA A 39 -6.60 3.55 -13.03
CA ALA A 39 -6.70 2.13 -13.33
C ALA A 39 -6.87 1.82 -14.84
N SER A 40 -7.42 2.74 -15.62
CA SER A 40 -7.56 2.59 -17.08
C SER A 40 -6.24 2.62 -17.86
N ASP A 41 -5.17 3.13 -17.25
CA ASP A 41 -3.83 3.17 -17.87
C ASP A 41 -3.15 1.80 -17.92
N ASP A 42 -3.73 0.79 -17.26
CA ASP A 42 -3.10 -0.50 -17.02
C ASP A 42 -2.56 -1.18 -18.29
N ALA A 43 -3.39 -1.35 -19.31
CA ALA A 43 -2.98 -2.06 -20.53
C ALA A 43 -1.84 -1.34 -21.25
N ARG A 44 -1.84 0.00 -21.24
CA ARG A 44 -0.76 0.82 -21.80
C ARG A 44 0.53 0.66 -20.99
N LEU A 45 0.46 0.80 -19.67
CA LEU A 45 1.62 0.69 -18.78
C LEU A 45 2.25 -0.71 -18.80
N VAL A 46 1.44 -1.76 -18.93
CA VAL A 46 1.92 -3.14 -19.14
C VAL A 46 2.71 -3.22 -20.45
N GLN A 47 2.18 -2.67 -21.54
CA GLN A 47 2.86 -2.69 -22.83
C GLN A 47 4.18 -1.92 -22.79
N GLU A 48 4.19 -0.71 -22.20
CA GLU A 48 5.42 0.07 -22.04
C GLU A 48 6.47 -0.64 -21.18
N ALA A 49 6.05 -1.37 -20.14
CA ALA A 49 6.94 -2.15 -19.29
C ALA A 49 7.52 -3.37 -20.04
N LEU A 50 6.75 -3.99 -20.94
CA LEU A 50 7.23 -5.06 -21.83
C LEU A 50 8.25 -4.51 -22.83
N ASP A 51 7.94 -3.38 -23.47
CA ASP A 51 8.82 -2.73 -24.45
C ASP A 51 10.14 -2.28 -23.82
N ALA A 52 10.12 -1.85 -22.56
CA ALA A 52 11.29 -1.49 -21.78
C ALA A 52 12.05 -2.69 -21.18
N GLY A 53 11.51 -3.92 -21.26
CA GLY A 53 12.09 -5.12 -20.66
C GLY A 53 12.00 -5.17 -19.13
N GLU A 54 11.18 -4.30 -18.52
CA GLU A 54 10.89 -4.29 -17.08
C GLU A 54 9.98 -5.46 -16.69
N LEU A 55 9.07 -5.83 -17.61
CA LEU A 55 8.26 -7.04 -17.56
C LEU A 55 8.66 -8.01 -18.66
N LEU A 56 8.46 -9.29 -18.37
CA LEU A 56 8.62 -10.40 -19.31
C LEU A 56 7.35 -11.24 -19.34
N PRO A 57 6.94 -11.78 -20.50
CA PRO A 57 5.73 -12.59 -20.61
C PRO A 57 5.86 -13.92 -19.85
N ALA A 58 4.78 -14.32 -19.19
CA ALA A 58 4.64 -15.59 -18.45
C ALA A 58 3.39 -16.40 -18.90
N GLY A 59 2.89 -16.11 -20.10
CA GLY A 59 1.65 -16.67 -20.66
C GLY A 59 0.63 -15.58 -20.98
N GLU A 60 -0.50 -15.98 -21.55
CA GLU A 60 -1.59 -15.04 -21.86
C GLU A 60 -2.05 -14.32 -20.58
N GLY A 61 -2.07 -12.98 -20.63
CA GLY A 61 -2.45 -12.11 -19.52
C GLY A 61 -1.54 -12.17 -18.28
N ARG A 62 -0.35 -12.81 -18.38
CA ARG A 62 0.54 -13.08 -17.25
C ARG A 62 1.95 -12.57 -17.54
N TYR A 63 2.56 -11.96 -16.54
CA TYR A 63 3.87 -11.33 -16.64
C TYR A 63 4.70 -11.64 -15.41
N TYR A 64 6.01 -11.51 -15.53
CA TYR A 64 6.93 -11.53 -14.40
C TYR A 64 7.98 -10.42 -14.53
N SER A 65 8.38 -9.87 -13.40
CA SER A 65 9.55 -9.00 -13.25
C SER A 65 10.60 -9.69 -12.40
N ARG A 66 11.85 -9.22 -12.46
CA ARG A 66 12.91 -9.62 -11.53
C ARG A 66 13.38 -8.38 -10.78
N SER A 67 13.40 -8.45 -9.45
CA SER A 67 13.97 -7.38 -8.63
C SER A 67 15.49 -7.44 -8.66
N TYR A 68 16.13 -6.37 -8.15
CA TYR A 68 17.54 -6.44 -7.80
C TYR A 68 17.76 -7.58 -6.79
N HIS A 69 18.79 -8.40 -7.01
CA HIS A 69 18.97 -9.67 -6.29
C HIS A 69 19.18 -9.53 -4.76
N LYS A 70 19.58 -8.35 -4.27
CA LYS A 70 19.67 -8.06 -2.82
C LYS A 70 18.43 -7.33 -2.28
N ASP A 71 17.44 -7.07 -3.13
CA ASP A 71 16.17 -6.43 -2.79
C ASP A 71 15.01 -7.42 -3.00
N THR A 72 14.90 -8.38 -2.08
CA THR A 72 14.01 -9.55 -2.22
C THR A 72 13.10 -9.78 -1.02
N ALA A 73 13.18 -8.92 0.00
CA ALA A 73 12.38 -9.04 1.21
C ALA A 73 12.22 -7.69 1.93
N ARG A 74 11.26 -7.64 2.85
CA ARG A 74 11.15 -6.54 3.82
C ARG A 74 12.38 -6.52 4.73
N SER A 75 12.81 -5.34 5.14
CA SER A 75 13.92 -5.19 6.09
C SER A 75 13.42 -4.49 7.36
N GLU A 76 13.11 -5.31 8.37
CA GLU A 76 12.48 -4.85 9.61
C GLU A 76 13.34 -3.83 10.34
N GLU A 77 14.66 -4.05 10.41
CA GLU A 77 15.66 -3.14 11.00
C GLU A 77 15.72 -1.75 10.34
N ARG A 78 15.25 -1.64 9.09
CA ARG A 78 15.18 -0.38 8.33
C ARG A 78 13.77 0.21 8.30
N THR A 79 12.80 -0.48 8.90
CA THR A 79 11.42 -0.03 9.01
C THR A 79 11.24 0.74 10.31
N ILE A 80 10.84 2.00 10.22
CA ILE A 80 10.76 2.94 11.33
C ILE A 80 9.33 3.48 11.44
N VAL A 81 8.81 3.53 12.66
CA VAL A 81 7.61 4.31 12.98
C VAL A 81 8.08 5.59 13.65
N ALA A 82 7.64 6.74 13.16
CA ALA A 82 8.02 8.03 13.68
C ALA A 82 6.80 8.85 14.05
N THR A 83 6.90 9.60 15.14
CA THR A 83 5.89 10.54 15.61
C THR A 83 6.56 11.76 16.23
N SER A 84 5.83 12.87 16.34
CA SER A 84 6.28 14.08 17.03
C SER A 84 6.28 13.90 18.54
N ASN A 85 5.38 13.07 19.07
CA ASN A 85 5.27 12.77 20.49
C ASN A 85 6.03 11.48 20.86
N PRO A 86 7.06 11.54 21.73
CA PRO A 86 7.77 10.35 22.20
C PRO A 86 6.91 9.32 22.94
N ASP A 87 5.80 9.73 23.54
CA ASP A 87 4.91 8.80 24.25
C ASP A 87 4.18 7.84 23.28
N ASP A 88 4.12 8.17 22.00
CA ASP A 88 3.53 7.33 20.94
C ASP A 88 4.48 6.22 20.45
N ALA A 89 5.68 6.09 21.03
CA ALA A 89 6.71 5.18 20.53
C ALA A 89 6.24 3.72 20.43
N GLY A 90 5.40 3.29 21.38
CA GLY A 90 4.96 1.92 21.51
C GLY A 90 6.08 0.96 21.93
N ALA A 91 5.71 -0.28 22.25
CA ALA A 91 6.65 -1.26 22.79
C ALA A 91 7.46 -2.02 21.72
N TYR A 92 6.92 -2.14 20.50
CA TYR A 92 7.44 -3.06 19.48
C TYR A 92 7.93 -2.38 18.21
N ASN A 93 7.96 -1.04 18.18
CA ASN A 93 8.42 -0.28 17.03
C ASN A 93 9.91 0.04 17.12
N ASN A 94 10.58 0.06 15.97
CA ASN A 94 11.83 0.80 15.81
C ASN A 94 11.51 2.29 15.77
N TRP A 95 11.15 2.87 16.92
CA TRP A 95 10.66 4.24 16.97
C TRP A 95 11.79 5.28 16.88
N ARG A 96 11.52 6.40 16.20
CA ARG A 96 12.39 7.58 16.10
C ARG A 96 11.58 8.87 16.04
N PRO A 97 12.12 10.02 16.47
CA PRO A 97 11.42 11.30 16.33
C PRO A 97 11.14 11.68 14.86
N ALA A 98 9.92 12.16 14.58
CA ALA A 98 9.54 12.65 13.24
C ALA A 98 10.47 13.76 12.72
N SER A 99 10.89 14.66 13.62
CA SER A 99 11.80 15.77 13.34
C SER A 99 13.19 15.34 12.85
N GLU A 100 13.60 14.10 13.14
CA GLU A 100 14.86 13.53 12.66
C GLU A 100 14.64 12.76 11.34
N MET A 101 13.59 11.94 11.28
CA MET A 101 13.40 11.00 10.18
C MET A 101 12.95 11.67 8.88
N LYS A 102 12.07 12.67 8.95
CA LYS A 102 11.56 13.32 7.74
C LYS A 102 12.68 14.06 6.96
N PRO A 103 13.51 14.93 7.58
CA PRO A 103 14.64 15.55 6.89
C PRO A 103 15.67 14.53 6.38
N LEU A 104 15.90 13.42 7.10
CA LEU A 104 16.82 12.37 6.69
C LEU A 104 16.37 11.71 5.38
N LEU A 105 15.08 11.35 5.28
CA LEU A 105 14.51 10.71 4.09
C LEU A 105 14.46 11.70 2.92
N GLU A 106 14.03 12.94 3.15
CA GLU A 106 14.05 13.97 2.10
C GLU A 106 15.47 14.24 1.59
N GLY A 107 16.48 14.19 2.47
CA GLY A 107 17.89 14.28 2.09
C GLY A 107 18.33 13.13 1.17
N LYS A 108 17.89 11.90 1.43
CA LYS A 108 18.17 10.72 0.58
C LYS A 108 17.44 10.77 -0.76
N MET A 109 16.22 11.29 -0.78
CA MET A 109 15.38 11.40 -1.97
C MET A 109 15.81 12.53 -2.90
N ARG A 110 16.57 13.52 -2.39
CA ARG A 110 16.93 14.72 -3.14
C ARG A 110 17.71 14.38 -4.42
N GLY A 111 17.14 14.73 -5.57
CA GLY A 111 17.73 14.45 -6.88
C GLY A 111 17.76 12.97 -7.29
N ALA A 112 17.25 12.05 -6.47
CA ALA A 112 17.37 10.61 -6.69
C ALA A 112 16.43 10.07 -7.80
N SER A 113 15.54 10.92 -8.32
CA SER A 113 14.67 10.61 -9.46
C SER A 113 15.05 11.39 -10.73
N ALA A 114 16.24 12.00 -10.77
CA ALA A 114 16.75 12.66 -11.97
C ALA A 114 16.75 11.71 -13.18
N GLY A 115 16.20 12.18 -14.31
CA GLY A 115 16.08 11.38 -15.54
C GLY A 115 14.93 10.37 -15.54
N LYS A 116 14.15 10.28 -14.46
CA LYS A 116 13.03 9.33 -14.32
C LYS A 116 11.67 10.02 -14.43
N THR A 117 10.64 9.23 -14.72
CA THR A 117 9.24 9.62 -14.52
C THR A 117 8.89 9.43 -13.05
N MET A 118 8.28 10.43 -12.42
CA MET A 118 7.52 10.27 -11.18
C MET A 118 6.08 9.96 -11.55
N TYR A 119 5.62 8.78 -11.16
CA TYR A 119 4.24 8.37 -11.24
C TYR A 119 3.49 8.85 -10.00
N VAL A 120 2.36 9.51 -10.20
CA VAL A 120 1.41 9.92 -9.17
C VAL A 120 0.27 8.92 -9.20
N VAL A 121 0.09 8.17 -8.10
CA VAL A 121 -0.90 7.10 -8.00
C VAL A 121 -1.91 7.44 -6.89
N PRO A 122 -2.99 8.17 -7.20
CA PRO A 122 -4.11 8.37 -6.30
C PRO A 122 -4.85 7.05 -6.06
N TYR A 123 -5.12 6.71 -4.81
CA TYR A 123 -5.78 5.45 -4.48
C TYR A 123 -6.71 5.53 -3.26
N LEU A 124 -7.57 4.52 -3.14
CA LEU A 124 -8.42 4.25 -1.98
C LEU A 124 -8.22 2.81 -1.45
N MET A 125 -7.79 2.69 -0.19
CA MET A 125 -7.62 1.42 0.55
C MET A 125 -8.88 0.99 1.30
N ALA A 126 -10.05 1.24 0.74
CA ALA A 126 -11.31 0.80 1.31
C ALA A 126 -12.36 0.58 0.20
N PRO A 127 -13.37 -0.26 0.42
CA PRO A 127 -14.57 -0.23 -0.39
C PRO A 127 -15.16 1.19 -0.39
N ARG A 128 -15.57 1.67 -1.57
CA ARG A 128 -16.19 2.99 -1.72
C ARG A 128 -17.45 3.08 -0.85
N HIS A 129 -17.65 4.23 -0.23
CA HIS A 129 -18.74 4.55 0.69
C HIS A 129 -18.74 3.73 1.99
N SER A 130 -17.64 3.06 2.32
CA SER A 130 -17.50 2.41 3.62
C SER A 130 -17.40 3.44 4.76
N PRO A 131 -17.79 3.07 6.00
CA PRO A 131 -17.72 3.98 7.15
C PRO A 131 -16.31 4.52 7.45
N LEU A 132 -15.26 3.81 7.01
CA LEU A 132 -13.86 4.15 7.26
C LEU A 132 -13.17 4.76 6.02
N GLU A 133 -13.91 5.05 4.94
CA GLU A 133 -13.36 5.60 3.69
C GLU A 133 -12.48 6.84 3.91
N LYS A 134 -12.86 7.70 4.86
CA LYS A 134 -12.12 8.92 5.22
C LYS A 134 -10.67 8.68 5.66
N PHE A 135 -10.34 7.47 6.11
CA PHE A 135 -8.97 7.11 6.50
C PHE A 135 -8.18 6.47 5.37
N ALA A 136 -8.84 6.04 4.28
CA ALA A 136 -8.28 5.13 3.30
C ALA A 136 -7.72 5.81 2.04
N ALA A 137 -7.95 7.12 1.87
CA ALA A 137 -7.45 7.89 0.75
C ALA A 137 -5.93 8.10 0.86
N GLY A 138 -5.22 7.94 -0.24
CA GLY A 138 -3.78 8.21 -0.31
C GLY A 138 -3.28 8.52 -1.71
N VAL A 139 -2.10 9.11 -1.79
CA VAL A 139 -1.40 9.35 -3.05
C VAL A 139 0.02 8.84 -2.93
N GLU A 140 0.32 7.79 -3.68
CA GLU A 140 1.66 7.25 -3.79
C GLU A 140 2.42 7.94 -4.93
N LEU A 141 3.58 8.52 -4.63
CA LEU A 141 4.55 8.99 -5.61
C LEU A 141 5.63 7.93 -5.75
N THR A 142 5.89 7.46 -6.96
CA THR A 142 6.93 6.46 -7.21
C THR A 142 7.70 6.73 -8.49
N ASP A 143 9.00 6.40 -8.49
CA ASP A 143 9.84 6.46 -9.69
C ASP A 143 9.94 5.11 -10.45
N THR A 144 9.08 4.12 -10.12
CA THR A 144 9.14 2.76 -10.67
C THR A 144 7.80 2.30 -11.23
N ARG A 145 7.75 1.97 -12.53
CA ARG A 145 6.53 1.57 -13.24
C ARG A 145 5.94 0.24 -12.73
N THR A 146 6.76 -0.74 -12.38
CA THR A 146 6.25 -2.03 -11.86
C THR A 146 5.52 -1.87 -10.53
N VAL A 147 5.91 -0.91 -9.69
CA VAL A 147 5.20 -0.53 -8.45
C VAL A 147 3.81 0.02 -8.78
N VAL A 148 3.70 0.89 -9.79
CA VAL A 148 2.41 1.39 -10.29
C VAL A 148 1.50 0.25 -10.70
N LEU A 149 2.01 -0.69 -11.51
CA LEU A 149 1.23 -1.84 -11.98
C LEU A 149 0.72 -2.69 -10.80
N HIS A 150 1.57 -2.93 -9.79
CA HIS A 150 1.14 -3.63 -8.59
C HIS A 150 0.07 -2.84 -7.80
N MET A 151 0.22 -1.52 -7.66
CA MET A 151 -0.76 -0.67 -6.96
C MET A 151 -2.12 -0.66 -7.64
N ILE A 152 -2.19 -0.71 -8.98
CA ILE A 152 -3.46 -0.88 -9.73
C ILE A 152 -4.21 -2.15 -9.31
N ARG A 153 -3.51 -3.23 -8.93
CA ARG A 153 -4.14 -4.48 -8.46
C ARG A 153 -4.45 -4.43 -6.97
N MET A 154 -3.55 -3.86 -6.17
CA MET A 154 -3.63 -3.93 -4.72
C MET A 154 -4.53 -2.86 -4.09
N ALA A 155 -4.81 -1.77 -4.80
CA ALA A 155 -5.67 -0.70 -4.35
C ALA A 155 -6.68 -0.29 -5.44
N ARG A 156 -7.63 0.58 -5.08
CA ARG A 156 -8.56 1.20 -6.05
C ARG A 156 -7.92 2.49 -6.52
N VAL A 157 -7.38 2.52 -7.74
CA VAL A 157 -6.59 3.64 -8.28
C VAL A 157 -7.44 4.56 -9.15
N GLY A 158 -7.39 5.87 -8.87
CA GLY A 158 -8.07 6.89 -9.67
C GLY A 158 -8.13 8.26 -9.01
N VAL A 159 -8.08 9.32 -9.83
CA VAL A 159 -8.07 10.73 -9.36
C VAL A 159 -9.32 11.12 -8.59
N ASP A 160 -10.47 10.53 -8.93
CA ASP A 160 -11.77 10.85 -8.30
C ASP A 160 -11.76 10.55 -6.79
N TYR A 161 -11.02 9.53 -6.36
CA TYR A 161 -10.89 9.17 -4.94
C TYR A 161 -10.26 10.28 -4.08
N ILE A 162 -9.53 11.21 -4.71
CA ILE A 162 -8.87 12.31 -4.01
C ILE A 162 -9.50 13.67 -4.33
N ASN A 163 -10.04 13.85 -5.53
CA ASN A 163 -10.77 15.06 -5.91
C ASN A 163 -12.07 15.23 -5.10
N GLU A 164 -12.72 14.13 -4.72
CA GLU A 164 -14.02 14.14 -4.03
C GLU A 164 -13.90 14.17 -2.49
N LEU A 165 -12.68 14.31 -1.93
CA LEU A 165 -12.50 14.31 -0.48
C LEU A 165 -13.24 15.48 0.19
N LYS A 166 -14.00 15.17 1.24
CA LYS A 166 -14.70 16.18 2.05
C LYS A 166 -13.75 17.17 2.70
N ASP A 167 -12.65 16.65 3.25
CA ASP A 167 -11.49 17.44 3.64
C ASP A 167 -10.40 17.19 2.58
N PRO A 168 -10.10 18.17 1.72
CA PRO A 168 -9.11 18.01 0.65
C PRO A 168 -7.70 17.63 1.16
N ASN A 169 -7.42 17.84 2.45
CA ASN A 169 -6.14 17.51 3.07
C ASN A 169 -6.09 16.10 3.69
N SER A 170 -7.22 15.40 3.78
CA SER A 170 -7.36 14.12 4.47
C SER A 170 -6.98 12.94 3.57
N PHE A 171 -5.68 12.85 3.27
CA PHE A 171 -5.10 11.74 2.52
C PHE A 171 -3.72 11.39 3.06
N VAL A 172 -3.29 10.14 2.84
CA VAL A 172 -1.93 9.69 3.16
C VAL A 172 -0.97 10.14 2.07
N ARG A 173 0.10 10.83 2.48
CA ARG A 173 1.21 11.24 1.60
C ARG A 173 2.23 10.11 1.56
N ALA A 174 2.23 9.32 0.50
CA ALA A 174 3.13 8.18 0.36
C ALA A 174 4.19 8.46 -0.71
N VAL A 175 5.47 8.52 -0.34
CA VAL A 175 6.58 8.78 -1.26
C VAL A 175 7.52 7.60 -1.27
N HIS A 176 7.68 7.01 -2.44
CA HIS A 176 8.59 5.91 -2.71
C HIS A 176 9.63 6.36 -3.76
N VAL A 177 10.92 6.25 -3.41
CA VAL A 177 12.03 6.47 -4.34
C VAL A 177 12.97 5.28 -4.30
N THR A 178 13.21 4.70 -5.47
CA THR A 178 13.98 3.46 -5.58
C THR A 178 15.47 3.68 -5.30
N GLY A 179 15.99 4.88 -5.58
CA GLY A 179 17.41 5.19 -5.46
C GLY A 179 18.28 4.39 -6.44
N ASP A 180 19.56 4.25 -6.12
CA ASP A 180 20.54 3.47 -6.89
C ASP A 180 20.80 2.12 -6.22
N LEU A 181 19.86 1.18 -6.37
CA LEU A 181 19.81 -0.09 -5.62
C LEU A 181 21.14 -0.84 -5.53
N GLU A 182 21.97 -0.78 -6.58
CA GLU A 182 23.26 -1.48 -6.62
C GLU A 182 24.28 -0.89 -5.64
N ASN A 183 24.17 0.40 -5.35
CA ASN A 183 25.11 1.19 -4.55
C ASN A 183 24.56 1.57 -3.17
N LEU A 184 23.40 1.05 -2.77
CA LEU A 184 22.81 1.31 -1.44
C LEU A 184 23.31 0.38 -0.33
N GLY A 185 24.26 -0.51 -0.61
CA GLY A 185 24.87 -1.35 0.43
C GLY A 185 23.91 -2.37 1.06
N HIS A 186 22.95 -2.91 0.30
CA HIS A 186 21.89 -3.79 0.81
C HIS A 186 22.45 -4.95 1.65
N GLY A 187 21.93 -5.09 2.88
CA GLY A 187 22.31 -6.15 3.80
C GLY A 187 23.70 -5.97 4.44
N THR A 188 24.29 -4.77 4.36
CA THR A 188 25.56 -4.43 5.02
C THR A 188 25.32 -3.43 6.16
N PRO A 189 26.32 -3.18 7.04
CA PRO A 189 26.22 -2.11 8.04
C PRO A 189 25.89 -0.74 7.43
N ASP A 190 26.36 -0.49 6.20
CA ASP A 190 26.16 0.75 5.45
C ASP A 190 24.87 0.77 4.61
N ASP A 191 23.94 -0.17 4.85
CA ASP A 191 22.66 -0.22 4.13
C ASP A 191 21.89 1.10 4.29
N ALA A 192 21.73 1.80 3.17
CA ALA A 192 21.23 3.16 3.10
C ALA A 192 19.70 3.23 3.00
N ARG A 193 19.00 2.08 2.93
CA ARG A 193 17.54 1.99 2.82
C ARG A 193 16.85 2.41 4.10
N TYR A 194 15.68 3.04 3.95
CA TYR A 194 14.82 3.43 5.07
C TYR A 194 13.34 3.37 4.64
N PHE A 195 12.50 2.82 5.51
CA PHE A 195 11.06 2.67 5.31
C PHE A 195 10.32 3.28 6.48
N VAL A 196 9.98 4.56 6.38
CA VAL A 196 9.48 5.37 7.50
C VAL A 196 7.99 5.64 7.35
N THR A 197 7.23 5.40 8.42
CA THR A 197 5.86 5.91 8.58
C THR A 197 5.88 7.00 9.64
N VAL A 198 5.70 8.26 9.25
CA VAL A 198 5.50 9.41 10.13
C VAL A 198 4.00 9.49 10.44
N ALA A 199 3.60 8.80 11.49
CA ALA A 199 2.22 8.34 11.66
C ALA A 199 1.25 9.48 11.99
N ASP A 200 1.66 10.41 12.85
CA ASP A 200 0.89 11.59 13.26
C ASP A 200 0.78 12.65 12.15
N GLU A 201 1.66 12.61 11.15
CA GLU A 201 1.60 13.45 9.94
C GLU A 201 0.91 12.75 8.75
N ARG A 202 0.44 11.51 8.91
CA ARG A 202 -0.09 10.66 7.82
C ARG A 202 0.83 10.63 6.59
N THR A 203 2.14 10.52 6.83
CA THR A 203 3.17 10.59 5.79
C THR A 203 4.04 9.34 5.81
N ILE A 204 4.23 8.71 4.65
CA ILE A 204 5.04 7.50 4.47
C ILE A 204 6.19 7.85 3.51
N LEU A 205 7.43 7.63 3.94
CA LEU A 205 8.65 7.92 3.19
C LEU A 205 9.51 6.68 3.09
N HIS A 206 9.55 6.07 1.90
CA HIS A 206 10.29 4.84 1.65
C HIS A 206 11.37 5.08 0.58
N PHE A 207 12.61 4.74 0.91
CA PHE A 207 13.76 4.93 0.05
C PHE A 207 14.57 3.64 -0.09
N GLY A 208 14.89 3.29 -1.33
CA GLY A 208 15.93 2.29 -1.63
C GLY A 208 15.45 0.86 -1.86
N SER A 209 14.18 0.63 -2.19
CA SER A 209 13.66 -0.70 -2.47
C SER A 209 12.50 -0.64 -3.45
N SER A 210 12.49 -1.52 -4.43
CA SER A 210 11.38 -1.70 -5.37
C SER A 210 10.50 -2.91 -5.01
N TYR A 211 10.76 -3.55 -3.87
CA TYR A 211 10.21 -4.87 -3.56
C TYR A 211 9.00 -4.83 -2.61
N GLY A 212 7.87 -5.35 -3.10
CA GLY A 212 6.72 -5.72 -2.27
C GLY A 212 6.31 -4.66 -1.25
N GLY A 213 6.16 -5.04 0.02
CA GLY A 213 5.71 -4.12 1.08
C GLY A 213 6.65 -2.95 1.42
N ASN A 214 7.84 -2.87 0.82
CA ASN A 214 8.72 -1.70 0.91
C ASN A 214 8.39 -0.65 -0.17
N ALA A 215 7.73 -1.05 -1.26
CA ALA A 215 7.44 -0.17 -2.39
C ALA A 215 5.94 0.03 -2.61
N LEU A 216 5.10 -0.99 -2.34
CA LEU A 216 3.64 -0.90 -2.41
C LEU A 216 3.10 -0.23 -1.15
N LEU A 217 3.07 1.10 -1.13
CA LEU A 217 2.83 1.84 0.10
C LEU A 217 1.38 1.77 0.56
N GLY A 218 0.43 1.51 -0.35
CA GLY A 218 -0.95 1.17 0.01
C GLY A 218 -1.05 -0.09 0.88
N LYS A 219 -0.14 -1.06 0.72
CA LYS A 219 -0.21 -2.40 1.35
C LYS A 219 0.00 -2.36 2.86
N ILE A 220 1.22 -2.65 3.32
CA ILE A 220 1.52 -2.75 4.76
C ILE A 220 1.76 -1.36 5.37
N ALA A 221 2.34 -0.42 4.61
CA ALA A 221 2.66 0.89 5.16
C ALA A 221 1.41 1.71 5.47
N HIS A 222 0.48 1.85 4.52
CA HIS A 222 -0.80 2.50 4.76
C HIS A 222 -1.78 1.52 5.42
N GLY A 223 -2.15 0.46 4.71
CA GLY A 223 -3.22 -0.45 5.10
C GLY A 223 -3.05 -1.12 6.46
N LEU A 224 -1.83 -1.18 7.02
CA LEU A 224 -1.60 -1.68 8.37
C LEU A 224 -0.96 -0.63 9.30
N ARG A 225 0.23 -0.10 9.01
CA ARG A 225 0.96 0.74 9.98
C ARG A 225 0.31 2.09 10.21
N GLN A 226 0.06 2.85 9.15
CA GLN A 226 -0.63 4.14 9.25
C GLN A 226 -2.05 3.95 9.80
N ALA A 227 -2.78 2.97 9.26
CA ALA A 227 -4.15 2.68 9.68
C ALA A 227 -4.26 2.24 11.15
N ALA A 228 -3.26 1.52 11.68
CA ALA A 228 -3.23 1.17 13.10
C ALA A 228 -3.08 2.42 13.99
N TYR A 229 -2.24 3.38 13.60
CA TYR A 229 -2.14 4.66 14.29
C TYR A 229 -3.44 5.46 14.17
N ASP A 230 -4.02 5.54 12.96
CA ASP A 230 -5.29 6.24 12.72
C ASP A 230 -6.42 5.67 13.58
N GLY A 231 -6.53 4.33 13.64
CA GLY A 231 -7.52 3.63 14.45
C GLY A 231 -7.34 3.89 15.95
N TRP A 232 -6.10 3.82 16.44
CA TRP A 232 -5.77 4.13 17.83
C TRP A 232 -6.05 5.60 18.20
N ALA A 233 -5.58 6.54 17.38
CA ALA A 233 -5.70 7.97 17.63
C ALA A 233 -7.17 8.47 17.52
N SER A 234 -7.94 7.89 16.60
CA SER A 234 -9.36 8.23 16.43
C SER A 234 -10.29 7.49 17.40
N GLY A 235 -9.91 6.29 17.82
CA GLY A 235 -10.78 5.36 18.55
C GLY A 235 -11.91 4.76 17.70
N GLU A 236 -11.87 4.92 16.37
CA GLU A 236 -12.99 4.52 15.49
C GLU A 236 -12.89 3.09 14.96
N PHE A 237 -11.67 2.54 14.82
CA PHE A 237 -11.46 1.22 14.22
C PHE A 237 -10.13 0.59 14.65
N LEU A 238 -9.96 -0.69 14.30
CA LEU A 238 -8.73 -1.45 14.41
C LEU A 238 -8.26 -1.84 13.01
N SER A 239 -6.97 -1.76 12.76
CA SER A 239 -6.34 -2.27 11.55
C SER A 239 -5.44 -3.44 11.92
N GLU A 240 -5.82 -4.64 11.49
CA GLU A 240 -5.22 -5.89 11.95
C GLU A 240 -4.70 -6.73 10.78
N GLN A 241 -3.62 -7.48 11.01
CA GLN A 241 -3.08 -8.43 10.03
C GLN A 241 -3.86 -9.76 10.04
N PHE A 242 -5.15 -9.69 9.74
CA PHE A 242 -6.08 -10.82 9.82
C PHE A 242 -6.57 -11.28 8.45
N MET A 243 -6.80 -12.60 8.32
CA MET A 243 -7.62 -13.13 7.23
C MET A 243 -9.11 -12.91 7.50
N LEU A 244 -9.91 -12.88 6.44
CA LEU A 244 -11.37 -12.75 6.46
C LEU A 244 -12.00 -13.81 5.54
N LEU A 245 -12.94 -14.58 6.09
CA LEU A 245 -13.77 -15.52 5.32
C LEU A 245 -15.21 -15.57 5.80
N GLY A 246 -16.10 -15.99 4.90
CA GLY A 246 -17.51 -16.28 5.18
C GLY A 246 -17.77 -17.78 5.13
N ILE A 247 -18.62 -18.27 6.03
CA ILE A 247 -19.12 -19.66 5.99
C ILE A 247 -20.64 -19.63 5.99
N THR A 248 -21.26 -20.17 4.96
CA THR A 248 -22.71 -20.29 4.84
C THR A 248 -23.13 -21.74 5.06
N ASP A 249 -23.99 -21.98 6.05
CA ASP A 249 -24.69 -23.26 6.23
C ASP A 249 -25.91 -23.27 5.29
N LYS A 250 -25.86 -24.12 4.26
CA LYS A 250 -26.87 -24.20 3.18
C LYS A 250 -28.21 -24.80 3.64
N GLU A 251 -28.23 -25.56 4.73
CA GLU A 251 -29.46 -26.17 5.25
C GLU A 251 -30.25 -25.17 6.11
N THR A 252 -29.54 -24.41 6.94
CA THR A 252 -30.16 -23.42 7.85
C THR A 252 -30.26 -22.03 7.25
N GLY A 253 -29.48 -21.75 6.19
CA GLY A 253 -29.30 -20.42 5.60
C GLY A 253 -28.45 -19.47 6.47
N LYS A 254 -27.88 -19.93 7.58
CA LYS A 254 -27.12 -19.09 8.50
C LYS A 254 -25.71 -18.83 7.97
N ARG A 255 -25.28 -17.55 8.04
CA ARG A 255 -23.93 -17.12 7.67
C ARG A 255 -23.10 -16.79 8.91
N TYR A 256 -21.84 -17.20 8.88
CA TYR A 256 -20.81 -16.91 9.85
C TYR A 256 -19.69 -16.12 9.17
N HIS A 257 -19.11 -15.17 9.87
CA HIS A 257 -17.96 -14.40 9.41
C HIS A 257 -16.82 -14.65 10.37
N VAL A 258 -15.65 -15.00 9.83
CA VAL A 258 -14.47 -15.33 10.61
C VAL A 258 -13.36 -14.34 10.26
N ALA A 259 -12.79 -13.74 11.31
CA ALA A 259 -11.58 -12.93 11.23
C ALA A 259 -10.51 -13.60 12.11
N GLY A 260 -9.27 -13.71 11.63
CA GLY A 260 -8.22 -14.38 12.40
C GLY A 260 -6.79 -13.96 12.04
N GLY A 261 -5.99 -13.70 13.07
CA GLY A 261 -4.56 -13.40 12.94
C GLY A 261 -3.70 -14.65 13.01
N PHE A 262 -2.74 -14.75 12.09
CA PHE A 262 -1.81 -15.87 12.03
C PHE A 262 -0.40 -15.34 11.71
N PRO A 263 0.64 -15.77 12.44
CA PRO A 263 2.01 -15.43 12.06
C PRO A 263 2.40 -16.13 10.75
N SER A 264 3.53 -15.71 10.18
CA SER A 264 4.07 -16.32 8.96
C SER A 264 4.22 -17.84 9.09
N ALA A 265 4.13 -18.56 7.96
CA ALA A 265 4.26 -20.02 7.89
C ALA A 265 3.24 -20.83 8.72
N SER A 266 2.09 -20.24 9.06
CA SER A 266 1.02 -20.90 9.84
C SER A 266 -0.20 -21.32 9.01
N GLY A 267 -0.12 -21.29 7.67
CA GLY A 267 -1.22 -21.67 6.79
C GLY A 267 -2.35 -20.64 6.66
N LYS A 268 -2.08 -19.36 6.95
CA LYS A 268 -3.07 -18.25 6.89
C LYS A 268 -3.84 -18.23 5.56
N THR A 269 -3.11 -18.17 4.45
CA THR A 269 -3.71 -18.15 3.10
C THR A 269 -4.49 -19.42 2.80
N ASN A 270 -4.00 -20.59 3.21
CA ASN A 270 -4.71 -21.86 3.02
C ASN A 270 -6.06 -21.88 3.77
N LEU A 271 -6.10 -21.32 4.98
CA LEU A 271 -7.35 -21.21 5.73
C LEU A 271 -8.29 -20.17 5.12
N ALA A 272 -7.78 -19.01 4.72
CA ALA A 272 -8.57 -17.94 4.09
C ALA A 272 -9.25 -18.41 2.80
N MET A 273 -8.59 -19.27 2.03
CA MET A 273 -9.06 -19.82 0.75
C MET A 273 -9.56 -21.26 0.88
N THR A 274 -9.88 -21.71 2.11
CA THR A 274 -10.28 -23.11 2.33
C THR A 274 -11.59 -23.43 1.63
N LEU A 275 -11.70 -24.66 1.13
CA LEU A 275 -12.96 -25.22 0.67
C LEU A 275 -13.64 -25.92 1.84
N ALA A 276 -14.97 -26.07 1.75
CA ALA A 276 -15.66 -26.96 2.68
C ALA A 276 -15.04 -28.37 2.58
N PRO A 277 -14.76 -29.05 3.71
CA PRO A 277 -14.27 -30.42 3.68
C PRO A 277 -15.22 -31.30 2.85
N ASP A 278 -14.70 -32.27 2.09
CA ASP A 278 -15.50 -33.07 1.14
C ASP A 278 -16.78 -33.65 1.76
N ALA A 279 -16.67 -34.18 2.98
CA ALA A 279 -17.80 -34.75 3.74
C ALA A 279 -18.88 -33.72 4.14
N LEU A 280 -18.59 -32.42 4.01
CA LEU A 280 -19.45 -31.31 4.39
C LEU A 280 -19.74 -30.35 3.22
N GLY A 281 -19.31 -30.66 1.99
CA GLY A 281 -19.46 -29.77 0.83
C GLY A 281 -20.92 -29.47 0.46
N ASP A 282 -21.83 -30.40 0.71
CA ASP A 282 -23.27 -30.20 0.49
C ASP A 282 -23.91 -29.31 1.55
N ARG A 283 -23.29 -29.20 2.72
CA ARG A 283 -23.79 -28.41 3.85
C ARG A 283 -23.18 -27.02 3.94
N TYR A 284 -21.87 -26.87 3.74
CA TYR A 284 -21.20 -25.58 3.90
C TYR A 284 -20.67 -25.04 2.58
N HIS A 285 -20.72 -23.72 2.43
CA HIS A 285 -20.00 -22.97 1.42
C HIS A 285 -19.07 -21.97 2.10
N VAL A 286 -17.83 -21.87 1.62
CA VAL A 286 -16.82 -20.93 2.13
C VAL A 286 -16.55 -19.87 1.08
N GLU A 287 -16.53 -18.61 1.49
CA GLU A 287 -16.25 -17.45 0.66
C GLU A 287 -14.99 -16.74 1.14
N PHE A 288 -14.10 -16.44 0.21
CA PHE A 288 -12.89 -15.66 0.47
C PHE A 288 -13.21 -14.15 0.47
N TYR A 289 -12.78 -13.43 1.50
CA TYR A 289 -12.85 -11.96 1.54
C TYR A 289 -11.46 -11.30 1.57
N GLY A 290 -10.47 -11.93 2.19
CA GLY A 290 -9.09 -11.43 2.26
C GLY A 290 -8.20 -12.36 3.07
N ASP A 291 -6.89 -12.36 2.81
CA ASP A 291 -5.92 -13.18 3.54
C ASP A 291 -4.85 -12.39 4.29
N ASP A 292 -4.78 -11.06 4.15
CA ASP A 292 -3.70 -10.27 4.75
C ASP A 292 -4.13 -9.24 5.79
N ILE A 293 -5.02 -8.31 5.44
CA ILE A 293 -5.39 -7.17 6.28
C ILE A 293 -6.90 -7.10 6.47
N ALA A 294 -7.34 -6.73 7.68
CA ALA A 294 -8.72 -6.41 8.00
C ALA A 294 -8.80 -5.09 8.76
N TRP A 295 -9.71 -4.21 8.35
CA TRP A 295 -10.12 -3.07 9.17
C TRP A 295 -11.43 -3.42 9.86
N LEU A 296 -11.46 -3.33 11.19
CA LEU A 296 -12.58 -3.73 12.03
C LEU A 296 -13.13 -2.54 12.81
N TRP A 297 -14.45 -2.40 12.91
CA TRP A 297 -15.08 -1.36 13.73
C TRP A 297 -16.33 -1.88 14.41
N ALA A 298 -16.69 -1.28 15.55
CA ALA A 298 -17.98 -1.51 16.17
C ALA A 298 -19.05 -0.69 15.42
N ASN A 299 -20.01 -1.36 14.81
CA ASN A 299 -21.12 -0.68 14.16
C ASN A 299 -22.01 -0.03 15.24
N PRO A 300 -22.22 1.31 15.20
CA PRO A 300 -23.00 2.00 16.21
C PRO A 300 -24.48 1.62 16.21
N ASP A 301 -25.03 1.12 15.09
CA ASP A 301 -26.46 0.83 14.96
C ASP A 301 -26.86 -0.49 15.67
N ASP A 302 -25.98 -1.51 15.63
CA ASP A 302 -26.27 -2.85 16.16
C ASP A 302 -25.24 -3.36 17.20
N GLY A 303 -24.17 -2.60 17.44
CA GLY A 303 -23.11 -2.92 18.39
C GLY A 303 -22.20 -4.08 17.98
N ARG A 304 -22.33 -4.62 16.77
CA ARG A 304 -21.51 -5.76 16.30
C ARG A 304 -20.21 -5.26 15.68
N ILE A 305 -19.20 -6.13 15.67
CA ILE A 305 -17.97 -5.87 14.93
C ILE A 305 -18.18 -6.18 13.46
N TYR A 306 -17.93 -5.19 12.61
CA TYR A 306 -17.88 -5.33 11.16
C TYR A 306 -16.42 -5.28 10.72
N ALA A 307 -16.13 -5.89 9.58
CA ALA A 307 -14.79 -5.86 9.01
C ALA A 307 -14.84 -5.79 7.48
N PHE A 308 -13.84 -5.18 6.87
CA PHE A 308 -13.58 -5.29 5.44
C PHE A 308 -12.10 -5.51 5.14
N ASN A 309 -11.81 -6.07 3.97
CA ASN A 309 -10.48 -6.10 3.39
C ASN A 309 -10.18 -4.74 2.73
N PRO A 310 -9.20 -3.96 3.20
CA PRO A 310 -8.86 -2.68 2.59
C PRO A 310 -8.24 -2.83 1.19
N GLU A 311 -7.58 -3.97 0.93
CA GLU A 311 -6.93 -4.28 -0.33
C GLU A 311 -7.93 -4.59 -1.46
N ASN A 312 -7.44 -4.57 -2.70
CA ASN A 312 -8.20 -4.88 -3.91
C ASN A 312 -7.63 -6.09 -4.69
N GLY A 313 -6.60 -6.75 -4.14
CA GLY A 313 -5.89 -7.87 -4.75
C GLY A 313 -5.18 -8.74 -3.73
N VAL A 314 -4.48 -9.77 -4.21
CA VAL A 314 -3.70 -10.71 -3.38
C VAL A 314 -2.22 -10.59 -3.73
N PHE A 315 -1.38 -10.34 -2.74
CA PHE A 315 0.09 -10.32 -2.88
C PHE A 315 0.71 -11.42 -2.03
N GLY A 316 0.55 -12.66 -2.51
CA GLY A 316 0.94 -13.89 -1.83
C GLY A 316 2.34 -14.39 -2.17
N VAL A 317 2.88 -15.25 -1.31
CA VAL A 317 4.13 -15.99 -1.56
C VAL A 317 3.83 -17.13 -2.54
N ALA A 318 4.48 -17.14 -3.70
CA ALA A 318 4.20 -18.12 -4.75
C ALA A 318 4.79 -19.52 -4.48
N LYS A 319 5.94 -19.59 -3.80
CA LYS A 319 6.59 -20.87 -3.49
C LYS A 319 5.65 -21.73 -2.64
N ASP A 320 5.50 -23.00 -3.03
CA ASP A 320 4.71 -24.03 -2.36
C ASP A 320 3.17 -23.93 -2.53
N THR A 321 2.64 -22.96 -3.29
CA THR A 321 1.20 -22.94 -3.68
C THR A 321 0.92 -24.00 -4.76
N ASN A 322 -0.04 -24.90 -4.51
CA ASN A 322 -0.46 -25.97 -5.42
C ASN A 322 -1.94 -26.33 -5.29
#